data_AF-A0A4R2P879-F1
#
_entry.id   AF-A0A4R2P879-F1
#
_cell.length_a   1.000
_cell.length_b   1.000
_cell.length_c   1.000
_cell.angle_alpha   90.00
_cell.angle_beta   90.00
_cell.angle_gamma   90.00
#
_symmetry.space_group_name_H-M   'P 1'
#
loop_
_entity.id
_entity.type
_entity.pdbx_description
1 polymer ?
#
loop_
_entity_poly.entity_id
_entity_poly.type
_entity_poly.pdbx_seq_one_letter_code
_entity_poly.pdbx_strand_id
1 'polypeptide(L)' 'MPGAILGLDMTAALACAEALGLPTLVCADLLPAVEAGMVRGLNAHLKAEQDGP' A
#
# COMPACT_ATOMS: atom_id res chain seq x y z
N MET A 1 4.38 9.84 13.87
CA MET A 1 5.53 8.95 14.13
C MET A 1 6.47 9.06 12.94
N PRO A 2 7.70 9.56 13.13
CA PRO A 2 8.67 9.60 12.03
C PRO A 2 8.88 8.19 11.46
N GLY A 3 8.77 8.03 10.13
CA GLY A 3 8.99 6.75 9.44
C GLY A 3 7.78 5.84 9.28
N ALA A 4 6.60 6.14 9.85
CA ALA A 4 5.41 5.33 9.64
C ALA A 4 4.81 5.55 8.23
N ILE A 5 4.45 4.46 7.57
CA ILE A 5 3.69 4.47 6.31
C ILE A 5 2.23 4.74 6.64
N LEU A 6 1.64 5.76 5.99
CA LEU A 6 0.27 6.20 6.25
C LEU A 6 -0.73 5.73 5.20
N GLY A 7 -0.26 5.46 3.99
CA GLY A 7 -1.11 5.08 2.86
C GLY A 7 -0.33 5.02 1.55
N LEU A 8 -1.04 4.63 0.50
CA LEU A 8 -0.63 4.67 -0.90
C LEU A 8 -1.18 5.92 -1.57
N ASP A 9 -0.49 6.38 -2.61
CA ASP A 9 -1.11 7.27 -3.58
C ASP A 9 -2.08 6.45 -4.45
N MET A 10 -3.38 6.66 -4.21
CA MET A 10 -4.44 5.94 -4.93
C MET A 10 -4.44 6.26 -6.43
N THR A 11 -4.04 7.46 -6.81
CA THR A 11 -3.97 7.87 -8.21
C THR A 11 -2.84 7.14 -8.92
N ALA A 12 -1.68 7.05 -8.28
CA ALA A 12 -0.55 6.28 -8.80
C ALA A 12 -0.90 4.78 -8.90
N ALA A 13 -1.57 4.23 -7.90
CA ALA A 13 -1.97 2.82 -7.90
C ALA A 13 -2.97 2.50 -9.05
N LEU A 14 -3.92 3.40 -9.32
CA LEU A 14 -4.86 3.25 -10.43
C LEU A 14 -4.18 3.45 -11.79
N ALA A 15 -3.24 4.40 -11.91
CA ALA A 15 -2.44 4.57 -13.12
C ALA A 15 -1.57 3.34 -13.41
N CYS A 16 -1.01 2.71 -12.38
CA CYS A 16 -0.32 1.43 -12.52
C CYS A 16 -1.26 0.30 -12.98
N ALA A 17 -2.47 0.23 -12.43
CA ALA A 17 -3.47 -0.76 -12.86
C ALA A 17 -3.83 -0.59 -14.34
N GLU A 18 -4.05 0.64 -14.79
CA GLU A 18 -4.32 0.96 -16.20
C GLU A 18 -3.13 0.56 -17.10
N ALA A 19 -1.90 0.91 -16.71
CA ALA A 19 -0.70 0.56 -17.47
C ALA A 19 -0.46 -0.95 -17.59
N LEU A 20 -0.91 -1.73 -16.60
CA LEU A 20 -0.85 -3.19 -16.61
C LEU A 20 -2.02 -3.84 -17.37
N GLY A 21 -2.96 -3.04 -17.90
CA GLY A 21 -4.16 -3.54 -18.59
C GLY A 21 -5.19 -4.17 -17.65
N LEU A 22 -5.14 -3.85 -16.35
CA LEU A 22 -6.11 -4.32 -15.37
C LEU A 22 -7.39 -3.47 -15.41
N PRO A 23 -8.56 -4.05 -15.11
CA PRO A 23 -9.79 -3.27 -15.03
C PRO A 23 -9.74 -2.27 -13.87
N THR A 24 -9.55 -0.97 -14.19
CA THR A 24 -9.36 0.09 -13.20
C THR A 24 -10.50 0.18 -12.17
N LEU A 25 -11.75 -0.10 -12.57
CA LEU A 25 -12.90 -0.10 -11.66
C LEU A 25 -12.84 -1.24 -10.64
N VAL A 26 -12.39 -2.42 -11.06
CA VAL A 26 -12.19 -3.56 -10.15
C VAL A 26 -11.02 -3.27 -9.22
N CYS A 27 -9.93 -2.71 -9.74
CA CYS A 27 -8.81 -2.28 -8.91
C CYS A 27 -9.23 -1.21 -7.90
N ALA A 28 -10.03 -0.21 -8.28
CA ALA A 28 -10.51 0.82 -7.36
C ALA A 28 -11.29 0.26 -6.16
N ASP A 29 -12.06 -0.82 -6.35
CA ASP A 29 -12.80 -1.48 -5.29
C ASP A 29 -11.89 -2.30 -4.36
N LEU A 30 -10.87 -2.96 -4.92
CA LEU A 30 -9.96 -3.83 -4.17
C LEU A 30 -8.78 -3.10 -3.52
N LEU A 31 -8.35 -1.97 -4.11
CA LEU A 31 -7.18 -1.19 -3.69
C LEU A 31 -7.21 -0.77 -2.22
N PRO A 32 -8.34 -0.35 -1.63
CA PRO A 32 -8.40 -0.03 -0.19
C PRO A 32 -7.99 -1.21 0.71
N ALA A 33 -8.39 -2.43 0.37
CA ALA A 33 -8.00 -3.61 1.14
C ALA A 33 -6.51 -3.94 0.98
N VAL A 34 -5.98 -3.76 -0.24
CA VAL A 34 -4.56 -3.93 -0.57
C VAL A 34 -3.70 -2.92 0.20
N GLU A 35 -4.05 -1.64 0.16
CA GLU A 35 -3.38 -0.58 0.91
C GLU A 35 -3.35 -0.92 2.40
N ALA A 36 -4.51 -1.26 2.97
CA ALA A 36 -4.61 -1.56 4.38
C ALA A 36 -3.68 -2.74 4.77
N GLY A 37 -3.59 -3.76 3.91
CA GLY A 37 -2.65 -4.88 4.09
C GLY A 37 -1.18 -4.45 4.01
N MET A 38 -0.83 -3.67 2.98
CA MET A 38 0.53 -3.19 2.76
C MET A 38 1.00 -2.24 3.88
N VAL A 39 0.16 -1.29 4.29
CA VAL A 39 0.42 -0.35 5.40
C VAL A 39 0.69 -1.12 6.69
N ARG A 40 -0.14 -2.12 7.02
CA ARG A 40 0.07 -2.96 8.21
C ARG A 40 1.39 -3.73 8.12
N GLY A 41 1.65 -4.38 6.99
CA GLY A 41 2.83 -5.21 6.80
C GLY A 41 4.13 -4.41 6.84
N LEU A 42 4.19 -3.30 6.10
CA LEU A 42 5.40 -2.47 6.03
C LEU A 42 5.66 -1.75 7.36
N ASN A 43 4.63 -1.24 8.04
CA ASN A 43 4.83 -0.69 9.39
C ASN A 43 5.28 -1.74 10.41
N ALA A 44 4.78 -2.99 10.30
CA ALA A 44 5.25 -4.07 11.17
C ALA A 44 6.72 -4.41 10.89
N HIS A 45 7.13 -4.42 9.62
CA HIS A 45 8.52 -4.63 9.22
C HIS A 45 9.43 -3.50 9.74
N LEU A 46 9.05 -2.24 9.53
CA LEU A 46 9.81 -1.07 10.02
C LEU A 46 9.96 -1.08 11.54
N LYS A 47 8.91 -1.50 12.27
CA LYS A 47 9.00 -1.71 13.71
C LYS A 47 10.01 -2.81 14.07
N ALA A 48 9.94 -3.96 13.40
CA ALA A 48 10.86 -5.06 13.65
C ALA A 48 12.33 -4.69 13.35
N GLU A 49 12.59 -3.85 12.35
CA GLU A 49 13.94 -3.32 12.07
C GLU A 49 14.42 -2.31 13.13
N GLN A 50 13.52 -1.50 13.70
CA GLN A 50 13.82 -0.55 14.78
C GLN A 50 14.04 -1.26 16.12
N ASP A 51 13.29 -2.34 16.36
CA ASP A 51 13.35 -3.18 17.56
C ASP A 51 14.47 -4.25 17.47
N GLY A 52 15.57 -3.97 16.77
CA GLY A 52 16.72 -4.89 16.63
C GLY A 52 17.18 -5.50 17.98
N PRO A 53 17.91 -6.63 17.96
CA PRO A 53 18.19 -7.45 19.14
C PRO A 53 18.80 -6.69 20.33
#